data_AF-A0A1I7FI07-F1
#
_entry.id   AF-A0A1I7FI07-F1
#
_cell.length_a   1.000
_cell.length_b   1.000
_cell.length_c   1.000
_cell.angle_alpha   90.00
_cell.angle_beta   90.00
_cell.angle_gamma   90.00
#
_symmetry.space_group_name_H-M   'P 1'
#
loop_
_entity.id
_entity.type
_entity.pdbx_description
1 polymer ?
#
loop_
_entity_poly.entity_id
_entity_poly.type
_entity_poly.pdbx_seq_one_letter_code
_entity_poly.pdbx_strand_id
1 'polypeptide(L)'
;MKEYNTVFPNLIDDRYFFQDISIDKLPIMDKYNGMINVSAYTDAAEYINAQDVTFYGAWLLNMLEERLIALENYLVYDVEKPELVSYTNTEPTGVPVGYCWT
;
A
#
# COMPACT_ATOMS: atom_id res chain seq x y z
N MET A 1 -0.83 -20.99 -19.36
CA MET A 1 -0.16 -20.02 -18.48
C MET A 1 -1.19 -19.53 -17.48
N LYS A 2 -0.88 -19.56 -16.18
CA LYS A 2 -1.73 -18.92 -15.17
C LYS A 2 -1.34 -17.45 -15.11
N GLU A 3 -2.32 -16.57 -15.05
CA GLU A 3 -2.09 -15.16 -14.73
C GLU A 3 -1.88 -15.04 -13.22
N TYR A 4 -0.89 -14.25 -12.80
CA TYR A 4 -0.60 -14.00 -11.39
C TYR A 4 -0.40 -12.49 -11.18
N ASN A 5 -1.13 -11.93 -10.20
CA ASN A 5 -0.87 -10.61 -9.63
C ASN A 5 0.02 -10.81 -8.39
N THR A 6 1.25 -10.32 -8.45
CA THR A 6 2.20 -10.32 -7.32
C THR A 6 2.35 -8.92 -6.76
N VAL A 7 2.54 -8.81 -5.44
CA VAL A 7 2.68 -7.54 -4.71
C VAL A 7 4.10 -6.95 -4.81
N PHE A 8 4.98 -7.60 -5.57
CA PHE A 8 6.35 -7.17 -5.82
C PHE A 8 6.46 -6.49 -7.19
N PRO A 9 6.85 -5.20 -7.26
CA PRO A 9 7.13 -4.54 -8.52
C PRO A 9 8.41 -5.12 -9.16
N ASN A 10 8.60 -4.86 -10.46
CA ASN A 10 9.74 -5.34 -11.24
C ASN A 10 11.11 -4.79 -10.78
N LEU A 11 11.15 -3.92 -9.77
CA LEU A 11 12.35 -3.29 -9.22
C LEU A 11 12.19 -2.99 -7.72
N ILE A 12 13.31 -2.88 -6.98
CA ILE A 12 13.36 -2.46 -5.57
C ILE A 12 14.24 -1.19 -5.48
N ASP A 13 13.89 -0.23 -4.60
CA ASP A 13 14.66 1.00 -4.33
C ASP A 13 16.02 0.68 -3.67
N ASP A 14 17.10 1.38 -4.07
CA ASP A 14 18.48 1.18 -3.63
C ASP A 14 18.75 1.54 -2.15
N ARG A 15 17.75 2.07 -1.43
CA ARG A 15 17.92 2.46 -0.03
C ARG A 15 18.04 1.25 0.90
N TYR A 16 19.12 1.22 1.69
CA TYR A 16 19.34 0.23 2.75
C TYR A 16 18.18 0.26 3.75
N PHE A 17 17.37 -0.80 3.73
CA PHE A 17 16.30 -1.01 4.69
C PHE A 17 16.91 -1.50 6.00
N PHE A 18 16.65 -0.79 7.11
CA PHE A 18 17.03 -1.26 8.44
C PHE A 18 16.19 -2.49 8.77
N GLN A 19 16.81 -3.66 8.62
CA GLN A 19 16.22 -4.94 9.00
C GLN A 19 16.74 -5.29 10.39
N ASP A 20 15.86 -5.26 11.39
CA ASP A 20 16.17 -5.85 12.69
C ASP A 20 15.88 -7.34 12.59
N ILE A 21 16.94 -8.14 12.46
CA ILE A 21 16.85 -9.59 12.45
C ILE A 21 17.79 -10.17 13.50
N SER A 22 17.31 -11.18 14.22
CA SER A 22 18.14 -11.92 15.15
C SER A 22 19.34 -12.54 14.43
N ILE A 23 20.52 -12.50 15.06
CA ILE A 23 21.80 -12.86 14.46
C ILE A 23 21.84 -14.33 13.97
N ASP A 24 21.11 -15.22 14.64
CA ASP A 24 20.97 -16.64 14.27
C ASP A 24 20.21 -16.85 12.95
N LYS A 25 19.47 -15.84 12.50
CA LYS A 25 18.69 -15.87 11.26
C LYS A 25 19.42 -15.18 10.09
N LEU A 26 20.66 -14.70 10.26
CA LEU A 26 21.46 -14.13 9.18
C LEU A 26 21.57 -15.03 7.93
N PRO A 27 21.77 -16.36 8.04
CA PRO A 27 21.86 -17.22 6.85
C PRO A 27 20.58 -17.23 6.01
N ILE A 28 19.42 -16.97 6.63
CA ILE A 28 18.15 -16.83 5.93
C ILE A 28 18.16 -15.55 5.10
N MET A 29 18.62 -14.44 5.67
CA MET A 29 18.69 -13.16 4.96
C MET A 29 19.72 -13.15 3.86
N ASP A 30 20.87 -13.82 4.03
CA ASP A 30 21.86 -13.95 2.97
C ASP A 30 21.28 -14.69 1.77
N LYS A 31 20.51 -15.76 2.00
CA LYS A 31 19.84 -16.49 0.93
C LYS A 31 18.74 -15.65 0.27
N TYR A 32 17.93 -14.96 1.05
CA TYR A 32 16.91 -14.03 0.54
C TYR A 32 17.55 -12.93 -0.32
N ASN A 33 18.59 -12.26 0.18
CA ASN A 33 19.30 -11.20 -0.55
C ASN A 33 19.98 -11.73 -1.82
N GLY A 34 20.49 -12.97 -1.78
CA GLY A 34 21.00 -13.66 -2.97
C GLY A 34 19.94 -13.81 -4.07
N MET A 35 18.70 -14.14 -3.70
CA MET A 35 17.58 -14.21 -4.64
C MET A 35 17.18 -12.84 -5.17
N ILE A 36 17.17 -11.81 -4.31
CA ILE A 36 16.90 -10.43 -4.71
C ILE A 36 17.94 -9.92 -5.73
N ASN A 37 19.23 -10.21 -5.50
CA ASN A 37 20.32 -9.78 -6.39
C ASN A 37 20.25 -10.36 -7.81
N VAL A 38 19.52 -11.46 -8.00
CA VAL A 38 19.29 -12.08 -9.32
C VAL A 38 17.88 -11.82 -9.84
N SER A 39 17.18 -10.84 -9.27
CA SER A 39 15.81 -10.44 -9.61
C SER A 39 14.77 -11.57 -9.47
N ALA A 40 15.04 -12.59 -8.64
CA ALA A 40 14.12 -13.69 -8.37
C ALA A 40 13.14 -13.31 -7.25
N TYR A 41 12.36 -12.24 -7.46
CA TYR A 41 11.54 -11.62 -6.41
C TYR A 41 10.43 -12.52 -5.88
N THR A 42 9.75 -13.28 -6.77
CA THR A 42 8.71 -14.23 -6.37
C THR A 42 9.28 -15.33 -5.48
N ASP A 43 10.38 -15.94 -5.91
CA ASP A 43 11.04 -17.01 -5.16
C ASP A 43 11.57 -16.49 -3.81
N ALA A 44 12.10 -15.27 -3.78
CA ALA A 44 12.54 -14.60 -2.55
C ALA A 44 11.36 -14.39 -1.58
N ALA A 45 10.22 -13.96 -2.09
CA ALA A 45 9.00 -13.74 -1.31
C ALA A 45 8.44 -15.05 -0.73
N GLU A 46 8.34 -16.10 -1.55
CA GLU A 46 7.90 -17.42 -1.09
C GLU A 46 8.88 -17.99 -0.05
N TYR A 47 10.18 -17.84 -0.30
CA TYR A 47 11.22 -18.31 0.61
C TYR A 47 11.09 -17.65 1.99
N ILE A 48 11.05 -16.31 2.07
CA ILE A 48 11.00 -15.60 3.34
C ILE A 48 9.68 -15.81 4.09
N ASN A 49 8.56 -15.92 3.37
CA ASN A 49 7.24 -16.20 3.96
C ASN A 49 7.16 -17.60 4.61
N ALA A 50 7.97 -18.54 4.14
CA ALA A 50 8.07 -19.88 4.73
C ALA A 50 9.01 -19.95 5.94
N GLN A 51 9.73 -18.87 6.29
CA GLN A 51 10.66 -18.86 7.41
C GLN A 51 10.03 -18.26 8.68
N ASP A 52 10.48 -18.75 9.83
CA ASP A 52 10.22 -18.14 11.13
C ASP A 52 11.19 -16.97 11.36
N VAL A 53 10.91 -15.86 10.66
CA VAL A 53 11.65 -14.59 10.73
C VAL A 53 10.65 -13.43 10.75
N THR A 54 10.85 -12.49 11.68
CA THR A 54 10.16 -11.20 11.61
C THR A 54 10.90 -10.31 10.62
N PHE A 55 10.25 -9.98 9.51
CA PHE A 55 10.88 -9.26 8.40
C PHE A 55 10.00 -8.11 7.91
N TYR A 56 10.58 -6.91 7.91
CA TYR A 56 10.03 -5.75 7.22
C TYR A 56 10.92 -5.45 6.02
N GLY A 57 10.39 -5.63 4.81
CA GLY A 57 11.11 -5.40 3.56
C GLY A 57 10.39 -4.43 2.65
N ALA A 58 10.89 -4.29 1.43
CA ALA A 58 10.30 -3.42 0.40
C ALA A 58 8.81 -3.71 0.14
N TRP A 59 8.36 -4.95 0.35
CA TRP A 59 6.96 -5.35 0.23
C TRP A 59 6.00 -4.49 1.07
N LEU A 60 6.44 -4.02 2.25
CA LEU A 60 5.60 -3.19 3.11
C LEU A 60 5.36 -1.82 2.47
N LEU A 61 6.42 -1.21 1.91
CA LEU A 61 6.32 0.06 1.21
C LEU A 61 5.50 -0.08 -0.07
N ASN A 62 5.71 -1.15 -0.84
CA ASN A 62 4.93 -1.44 -2.04
C ASN A 62 3.44 -1.60 -1.71
N MET A 63 3.12 -2.30 -0.61
CA MET A 63 1.73 -2.43 -0.15
C MET A 63 1.12 -1.07 0.23
N LEU A 64 1.89 -0.18 0.85
CA LEU A 64 1.43 1.17 1.18
C LEU A 64 1.23 2.02 -0.07
N GLU A 65 2.13 1.92 -1.05
CA GLU A 65 2.03 2.61 -2.33
C GLU A 65 0.80 2.15 -3.12
N GLU A 66 0.59 0.84 -3.25
CA GLU A 66 -0.61 0.27 -3.89
C GLU A 66 -1.90 0.76 -3.22
N ARG A 67 -1.92 0.82 -1.88
CA ARG A 67 -3.07 1.36 -1.13
C ARG A 67 -3.28 2.85 -1.37
N LEU A 68 -2.20 3.64 -1.46
CA LEU A 68 -2.29 5.07 -1.76
C LEU A 68 -2.83 5.31 -3.17
N ILE A 69 -2.35 4.56 -4.16
CA ILE A 69 -2.82 4.64 -5.55
C ILE A 69 -4.31 4.25 -5.62
N ALA A 70 -4.70 3.16 -4.96
CA ALA A 70 -6.10 2.74 -4.92
C ALA A 70 -7.00 3.81 -4.28
N LEU A 71 -6.53 4.44 -3.19
CA LEU A 71 -7.26 5.52 -2.53
C LEU A 71 -7.36 6.77 -3.40
N GLU A 72 -6.28 7.16 -4.07
CA GLU A 72 -6.28 8.28 -5.00
C GLU A 72 -7.28 8.06 -6.13
N ASN A 73 -7.25 6.88 -6.75
CA ASN A 73 -8.20 6.51 -7.81
C ASN A 73 -9.64 6.60 -7.31
N TYR A 74 -9.93 6.08 -6.11
CA TYR A 74 -11.26 6.17 -5.52
C TYR A 74 -11.70 7.62 -5.31
N LEU A 75 -10.82 8.46 -4.73
CA LEU A 75 -11.13 9.88 -4.47
C LEU A 75 -11.32 10.70 -5.75
N VAL A 76 -10.63 10.35 -6.83
CA VAL A 76 -10.68 11.09 -8.11
C VAL A 76 -11.86 10.65 -8.98
N TYR A 77 -12.14 9.35 -9.04
CA TYR A 77 -13.07 8.78 -10.03
C TYR A 77 -14.40 8.33 -9.43
N ASP A 78 -14.41 7.88 -8.17
CA ASP A 78 -15.60 7.24 -7.58
C ASP A 78 -16.31 8.14 -6.55
N VAL A 79 -15.61 9.13 -5.99
CA VAL A 79 -16.19 10.11 -5.07
C VAL A 79 -16.59 11.36 -5.84
N GLU A 80 -17.89 11.59 -5.99
CA GLU A 80 -18.38 12.90 -6.41
C GLU A 80 -18.03 13.93 -5.34
N LYS A 81 -17.22 14.92 -5.73
CA LYS A 81 -16.92 16.05 -4.86
C LYS A 81 -18.24 16.76 -4.52
N PRO A 82 -18.64 16.83 -3.24
CA PRO A 82 -19.87 17.49 -2.88
C PRO A 82 -19.79 18.98 -3.22
N GLU A 83 -20.87 19.53 -3.74
CA GLU A 83 -21.01 20.98 -3.84
C GLU A 83 -21.07 21.56 -2.42
N LEU A 84 -20.00 22.24 -2.02
CA LEU A 84 -19.90 22.87 -0.70
C LEU A 84 -20.79 24.12 -0.59
N VAL A 85 -21.14 24.71 -1.72
CA VAL A 85 -21.93 25.94 -1.82
C VAL A 85 -22.87 25.81 -3.00
N SER A 86 -24.16 26.00 -2.75
CA SER A 86 -25.17 26.20 -3.79
C SER A 86 -25.73 27.62 -3.67
N TYR A 87 -25.97 28.26 -4.81
CA TYR A 87 -26.54 29.61 -4.86
C TYR A 87 -28.01 29.53 -5.24
N THR A 88 -28.84 30.27 -4.51
CA THR A 88 -30.28 30.35 -4.78
C THR A 88 -30.69 31.82 -4.86
N ASN A 89 -31.52 32.17 -5.84
CA ASN A 89 -32.08 33.53 -5.98
C ASN A 89 -33.30 33.76 -5.06
N THR A 90 -33.63 32.77 -4.24
CA THR A 90 -34.73 32.83 -3.26
C THR A 90 -34.16 32.92 -1.86
N GLU A 91 -34.69 33.85 -1.06
CA GLU A 91 -34.32 33.95 0.35
C GLU A 91 -34.78 32.68 1.10
N PRO A 92 -33.93 32.04 1.93
CA PRO A 92 -34.31 30.86 2.68
C PRO A 92 -35.45 31.20 3.64
N THR A 93 -36.57 30.48 3.54
CA THR A 93 -37.75 30.69 4.40
C THR A 93 -37.60 30.13 5.82
N GLY A 94 -36.45 29.53 6.13
CA GLY A 94 -36.09 28.97 7.43
C GLY A 94 -35.00 27.90 7.32
N VAL A 95 -34.54 27.38 8.47
CA VAL A 95 -33.62 26.23 8.52
C VAL A 95 -34.44 24.95 8.30
N PRO A 96 -34.15 24.13 7.27
CA PRO A 96 -34.86 22.87 7.08
C PRO A 96 -34.61 21.91 8.24
N VAL A 97 -35.63 21.13 8.62
CA VAL A 97 -35.53 20.13 9.69
C VAL A 97 -34.42 19.13 9.35
N GLY A 98 -33.44 18.95 10.25
CA GLY A 98 -32.29 18.07 10.07
C GLY A 98 -30.99 18.75 9.63
N TYR A 99 -31.00 20.07 9.37
CA TYR A 99 -29.81 20.85 8.98
C TYR A 99 -29.16 21.60 10.16
N CYS A 100 -29.72 21.45 11.37
CA CYS A 100 -29.09 21.85 12.62
C CYS A 100 -28.91 20.62 13.50
N TRP A 101 -27.70 20.45 14.04
CA TRP A 101 -27.43 19.45 15.06
C TRP A 101 -28.15 19.89 16.34
N THR A 102 -29.14 19.10 16.77
CA THR A 102 -29.82 19.24 18.07
C THR A 102 -29.01 18.60 19.18
#